data_AF-A0A949UHX8-F1
#
_entry.id   AF-A0A949UHX8-F1
#
_cell.length_a   1.000
_cell.length_b   1.000
_cell.length_c   1.000
_cell.angle_alpha   90.00
_cell.angle_beta   90.00
_cell.angle_gamma   90.00
#
_symmetry.space_group_name_H-M   'P 1'
#
loop_
_entity.id
_entity.type
_entity.pdbx_description
1 polymer ?
#
loop_
_entity_poly.entity_id
_entity_poly.type
_entity_poly.pdbx_seq_one_letter_code
_entity_poly.pdbx_strand_id
1 'polypeptide(L)'
;MIKNPLYFCAPILVLSLALTACSDSSYVAPLPSDAKTLTVSVTDAPLDGVSKVIVQFSGIEIKHVDAEAQIIVFDTPVDVDLLGLPGSQRSTILLEEKIPKGDYEYLRLIVNAAQGEFDSIVILDDNTWQSLYVPDNEKIGLKILQPFSINSGRNTHLTVDFDLRKSVEKDVAEAEYQLAPSLRIVSDREAGHVKGLVSNTLLTDNACVDVNSQTNAAVYLFSAFSDGEVPQDIQRNEFDPVSSANIEFDTQTGEYYYELGFLPRDVSYSAVVVCDASIDTPSAVDALIFIGETKGVTPIETLSIELNF
;
A
#
# COMPACT_ATOMS: atom_id res chain seq x y z
N MET A 1 82.82 58.82 -1.37
CA MET A 1 81.36 58.98 -1.36
C MET A 1 80.75 58.00 -2.35
N ILE A 2 79.87 57.10 -1.86
CA ILE A 2 78.75 56.44 -2.57
C ILE A 2 79.13 55.46 -3.70
N LYS A 3 78.62 54.23 -3.83
CA LYS A 3 77.92 53.21 -3.01
C LYS A 3 78.05 51.92 -3.84
N ASN A 4 78.25 50.76 -3.20
CA ASN A 4 78.08 49.43 -3.84
C ASN A 4 76.62 49.19 -4.27
N PRO A 5 76.41 48.24 -5.19
CA PRO A 5 75.41 47.23 -4.90
C PRO A 5 75.97 45.80 -5.05
N LEU A 6 75.79 45.03 -3.98
CA LEU A 6 75.87 43.57 -3.97
C LEU A 6 74.65 43.02 -4.72
N TYR A 7 74.85 42.18 -5.74
CA TYR A 7 73.78 41.38 -6.33
C TYR A 7 73.83 39.97 -5.73
N PHE A 8 72.75 39.63 -5.02
CA PHE A 8 72.48 38.35 -4.40
C PHE A 8 71.78 37.46 -5.44
N CYS A 9 72.42 36.39 -5.91
CA CYS A 9 71.81 35.43 -6.83
C CYS A 9 71.25 34.26 -6.00
N ALA A 10 69.94 34.28 -5.76
CA ALA A 10 69.22 33.23 -5.05
C ALA A 10 68.98 32.01 -5.96
N PRO A 11 69.03 30.77 -5.45
CA PRO A 11 68.74 29.59 -6.24
C PRO A 11 67.24 29.43 -6.48
N ILE A 12 66.87 29.10 -7.72
CA ILE A 12 65.52 28.85 -8.21
C ILE A 12 65.00 27.53 -7.60
N LEU A 13 63.95 27.62 -6.79
CA LEU A 13 63.19 26.49 -6.25
C LEU A 13 62.17 26.04 -7.31
N VAL A 14 62.40 24.89 -7.93
CA VAL A 14 61.47 24.27 -8.89
C VAL A 14 60.31 23.64 -8.11
N LEU A 15 59.13 24.27 -8.20
CA LEU A 15 57.89 23.80 -7.60
C LEU A 15 57.24 22.76 -8.52
N SER A 16 57.38 21.48 -8.18
CA SER A 16 56.71 20.36 -8.84
C SER A 16 55.20 20.39 -8.53
N LEU A 17 54.40 20.79 -9.51
CA LEU A 17 52.94 20.61 -9.50
C LEU A 17 52.62 19.11 -9.55
N ALA A 18 52.19 18.55 -8.42
CA ALA A 18 51.51 17.25 -8.40
C ALA A 18 50.10 17.45 -8.96
N LEU A 19 49.84 16.94 -10.17
CA LEU A 19 48.49 16.75 -10.66
C LEU A 19 47.82 15.65 -9.82
N THR A 20 46.91 16.04 -8.93
CA THR A 20 45.94 15.13 -8.34
C THR A 20 44.91 14.78 -9.40
N ALA A 21 44.99 13.56 -9.94
CA ALA A 21 43.90 12.99 -10.70
C ALA A 21 42.73 12.72 -9.74
N CYS A 22 41.64 13.49 -9.84
CA CYS A 22 40.35 13.06 -9.32
C CYS A 22 39.87 11.92 -10.22
N SER A 23 40.13 10.68 -9.79
CA SER A 23 39.31 9.55 -10.23
C SER A 23 37.95 9.72 -9.56
N ASP A 24 36.92 9.95 -10.35
CA ASP A 24 35.53 9.99 -9.92
C ASP A 24 35.11 8.55 -9.59
N SER A 25 35.54 8.07 -8.42
CA SER A 25 35.07 6.82 -7.84
C SER A 25 33.79 7.16 -7.09
N SER A 26 32.66 6.72 -7.63
CA SER A 26 31.39 6.69 -6.90
C SER A 26 31.65 6.02 -5.55
N TYR A 27 31.68 6.81 -4.48
CA TYR A 27 31.94 6.33 -3.13
C TYR A 27 30.68 5.57 -2.68
N VAL A 28 30.61 4.28 -3.02
CA VAL A 28 29.64 3.38 -2.40
C VAL A 28 30.14 3.18 -0.98
N ALA A 29 29.55 3.93 -0.03
CA ALA A 29 29.84 3.72 1.37
C ALA A 29 29.64 2.23 1.70
N PRO A 30 30.58 1.58 2.41
CA PRO A 30 30.36 0.21 2.85
C PRO A 30 29.09 0.17 3.69
N LEU A 31 28.15 -0.72 3.35
CA LEU A 31 26.99 -0.97 4.19
C LEU A 31 27.48 -1.25 5.63
N PRO A 32 26.96 -0.56 6.65
CA PRO A 32 27.31 -0.84 8.04
C PRO A 32 27.13 -2.32 8.34
N SER A 33 27.95 -2.89 9.24
CA SER A 33 27.84 -4.28 9.71
C SER A 33 26.47 -4.65 10.33
N ASP A 34 25.61 -3.65 10.47
CA ASP A 34 24.30 -3.70 11.11
C ASP A 34 23.14 -3.61 10.10
N ALA A 35 23.40 -3.59 8.78
CA ALA A 35 22.37 -3.58 7.74
C ALA A 35 21.51 -4.86 7.82
N LYS A 36 20.19 -4.68 7.77
CA LYS A 36 19.20 -5.76 7.79
C LYS A 36 18.39 -5.75 6.51
N THR A 37 17.73 -6.87 6.24
CA THR A 37 16.96 -7.01 5.02
C THR A 37 15.53 -6.54 5.24
N LEU A 38 15.07 -5.68 4.34
CA LEU A 38 13.70 -5.25 4.21
C LEU A 38 13.06 -5.98 3.03
N THR A 39 11.95 -6.67 3.29
CA THR A 39 11.06 -7.19 2.26
C THR A 39 9.78 -6.38 2.29
N VAL A 40 9.38 -5.84 1.14
CA VAL A 40 8.12 -5.11 0.97
C VAL A 40 7.22 -5.91 0.03
N SER A 41 6.03 -6.21 0.50
CA SER A 41 4.96 -6.79 -0.28
C SER A 41 3.80 -5.82 -0.40
N VAL A 42 2.91 -6.07 -1.35
CA VAL A 42 1.63 -5.39 -1.50
C VAL A 42 0.51 -6.42 -1.41
N THR A 43 -0.63 -5.99 -0.89
CA THR A 43 -1.89 -6.73 -0.79
C THR A 43 -3.01 -5.78 -1.10
N ASP A 44 -4.22 -6.32 -1.27
CA ASP A 44 -5.38 -5.47 -1.42
C ASP A 44 -6.73 -6.17 -1.08
N ALA A 45 -7.76 -5.34 -0.94
CA ALA A 45 -9.16 -5.64 -0.79
C ALA A 45 -9.97 -5.30 -2.06
N PRO A 46 -11.03 -6.07 -2.36
CA PRO A 46 -11.66 -6.06 -3.68
C PRO A 46 -12.31 -4.73 -4.07
N LEU A 47 -12.27 -4.46 -5.38
CA LEU A 47 -12.95 -3.38 -6.08
C LEU A 47 -14.00 -3.99 -7.03
N ASP A 48 -15.21 -3.45 -7.01
CA ASP A 48 -16.34 -3.98 -7.79
C ASP A 48 -16.36 -3.43 -9.23
N GLY A 49 -16.98 -4.16 -10.16
CA GLY A 49 -17.14 -3.76 -11.57
C GLY A 49 -15.85 -3.80 -12.39
N VAL A 50 -14.78 -4.39 -11.85
CA VAL A 50 -13.49 -4.57 -12.51
C VAL A 50 -13.02 -6.01 -12.37
N SER A 51 -12.29 -6.49 -13.38
CA SER A 51 -11.72 -7.83 -13.39
C SER A 51 -10.25 -7.88 -12.98
N LYS A 52 -9.51 -6.77 -13.17
CA LYS A 52 -8.11 -6.62 -12.75
C LYS A 52 -7.75 -5.17 -12.45
N VAL A 53 -6.83 -5.00 -11.51
CA VAL A 53 -6.17 -3.73 -11.24
C VAL A 53 -4.67 -3.97 -11.18
N ILE A 54 -3.99 -3.64 -12.27
CA ILE A 54 -2.55 -3.88 -12.42
C ILE A 54 -1.81 -2.57 -12.13
N VAL A 55 -0.92 -2.61 -11.14
CA VAL A 55 -0.04 -1.50 -10.80
C VAL A 55 1.40 -1.91 -11.05
N GLN A 56 2.13 -1.07 -11.78
CA GLN A 56 3.55 -1.26 -12.05
C GLN A 56 4.40 -0.47 -11.06
N PHE A 57 5.22 -1.18 -10.29
CA PHE A 57 6.14 -0.61 -9.31
C PHE A 57 7.54 -0.48 -9.89
N SER A 58 8.15 0.70 -9.81
CA SER A 58 9.52 0.95 -10.29
C SER A 58 10.53 1.19 -9.17
N GLY A 59 10.07 1.28 -7.93
CA GLY A 59 10.95 1.43 -6.77
C GLY A 59 10.20 1.73 -5.47
N ILE A 60 10.97 1.97 -4.42
CA ILE A 60 10.47 2.56 -3.18
C ILE A 60 11.38 3.72 -2.75
N GLU A 61 10.84 4.61 -1.94
CA GLU A 61 11.61 5.59 -1.18
C GLU A 61 11.29 5.43 0.30
N ILE A 62 12.32 5.47 1.14
CA ILE A 62 12.20 5.36 2.59
C ILE A 62 12.94 6.52 3.25
N LYS A 63 12.39 7.07 4.33
CA LYS A 63 13.00 8.17 5.08
C LYS A 63 13.34 7.74 6.49
N HIS A 64 14.63 7.48 6.73
CA HIS A 64 15.12 7.29 8.09
C HIS A 64 15.03 8.61 8.87
N VAL A 65 14.71 8.56 10.17
CA VAL A 65 14.56 9.75 11.03
C VAL A 65 15.83 10.63 10.99
N ASP A 66 17.00 10.01 11.12
CA ASP A 66 18.29 10.70 11.17
C ASP A 66 19.04 10.88 9.83
N ALA A 67 18.41 10.60 8.68
CA ALA A 67 19.06 10.70 7.38
C ALA A 67 18.14 11.27 6.30
N GLU A 68 18.73 11.64 5.15
CA GLU A 68 17.96 11.99 3.96
C GLU A 68 17.17 10.79 3.42
N ALA A 69 16.15 11.07 2.62
CA ALA A 69 15.37 10.02 1.96
C ALA A 69 16.28 9.19 1.04
N GLN A 70 16.13 7.86 1.12
CA GLN A 70 16.83 6.90 0.27
C GLN A 70 15.84 6.35 -0.75
N ILE A 71 16.18 6.47 -2.03
CA ILE A 71 15.44 5.85 -3.14
C ILE A 71 16.11 4.52 -3.50
N ILE A 72 15.30 3.47 -3.62
CA ILE A 72 15.68 2.15 -4.11
C ILE A 72 14.90 1.93 -5.41
N VAL A 73 15.61 2.02 -6.53
CA VAL A 73 15.04 1.77 -7.86
C VAL A 73 15.14 0.27 -8.15
N PHE A 74 14.08 -0.31 -8.69
CA PHE A 74 14.08 -1.72 -9.10
C PHE A 74 14.80 -1.88 -10.45
N ASP A 75 15.62 -2.93 -10.57
CA ASP A 75 16.30 -3.24 -11.83
C ASP A 75 15.32 -3.49 -12.98
N THR A 76 14.14 -4.02 -12.66
CA THR A 76 13.02 -4.21 -13.57
C THR A 76 11.74 -3.86 -12.82
N PRO A 77 10.85 -3.05 -13.40
CA PRO A 77 9.55 -2.79 -12.79
C PRO A 77 8.78 -4.08 -12.53
N VAL A 78 7.98 -4.09 -11.47
CA VAL A 78 7.18 -5.23 -11.03
C VAL A 78 5.71 -4.91 -11.26
N ASP A 79 5.04 -5.68 -12.11
CA ASP A 79 3.59 -5.59 -12.30
C ASP A 79 2.89 -6.48 -11.27
N VAL A 80 1.90 -5.93 -10.58
CA VAL A 80 1.07 -6.69 -9.64
C VAL A 80 -0.41 -6.45 -9.94
N ASP A 81 -1.15 -7.53 -10.16
CA ASP A 81 -2.61 -7.51 -10.14
C ASP A 81 -3.08 -7.52 -8.68
N LEU A 82 -3.43 -6.34 -8.16
CA LEU A 82 -3.80 -6.15 -6.76
C LEU A 82 -5.11 -6.85 -6.43
N LEU A 83 -6.08 -6.84 -7.35
CA LEU A 83 -7.37 -7.52 -7.17
C LEU A 83 -7.22 -9.04 -7.01
N GLY A 84 -6.12 -9.60 -7.54
CA GLY A 84 -5.78 -11.01 -7.40
C GLY A 84 -5.18 -11.40 -6.04
N LEU A 85 -5.15 -10.50 -5.06
CA LEU A 85 -4.52 -10.71 -3.74
C LEU A 85 -5.52 -10.61 -2.56
N PRO A 86 -6.67 -11.32 -2.58
CA PRO A 86 -7.66 -11.21 -1.52
C PRO A 86 -7.15 -11.80 -0.19
N GLY A 87 -7.69 -11.27 0.91
CA GLY A 87 -7.46 -11.80 2.25
C GLY A 87 -5.98 -11.74 2.66
N SER A 88 -5.41 -12.88 3.03
CA SER A 88 -4.01 -13.03 3.46
C SER A 88 -2.99 -13.17 2.32
N GLN A 89 -3.42 -13.08 1.06
CA GLN A 89 -2.52 -13.17 -0.10
C GLN A 89 -1.75 -11.87 -0.31
N ARG A 90 -0.56 -11.95 -0.89
CA ARG A 90 0.28 -10.77 -1.17
C ARG A 90 1.30 -11.06 -2.25
N SER A 91 1.81 -10.02 -2.89
CA SER A 91 2.91 -10.09 -3.84
C SER A 91 4.12 -9.31 -3.35
N THR A 92 5.30 -9.89 -3.41
CA THR A 92 6.54 -9.22 -3.01
C THR A 92 7.07 -8.34 -4.14
N ILE A 93 7.25 -7.04 -3.86
CA ILE A 93 7.80 -6.05 -4.81
C ILE A 93 9.26 -5.70 -4.54
N LEU A 94 9.72 -5.86 -3.29
CA LEU A 94 11.11 -5.71 -2.89
C LEU A 94 11.51 -6.88 -2.01
N LEU A 95 12.58 -7.59 -2.37
CA LEU A 95 13.02 -8.78 -1.66
C LEU A 95 14.37 -8.57 -0.99
N GLU A 96 14.38 -8.70 0.33
CA GLU A 96 15.59 -8.76 1.16
C GLU A 96 16.62 -7.62 0.98
N GLU A 97 16.17 -6.41 0.67
CA GLU A 97 17.03 -5.27 0.41
C GLU A 97 17.77 -4.83 1.67
N LYS A 98 19.08 -4.52 1.57
CA LYS A 98 19.90 -4.20 2.74
C LYS A 98 19.75 -2.74 3.15
N ILE A 99 18.98 -2.53 4.20
CA ILE A 99 18.66 -1.20 4.73
C ILE A 99 19.27 -1.03 6.13
N PRO A 100 19.79 0.16 6.48
CA PRO A 100 20.20 0.46 7.85
C PRO A 100 19.09 0.15 8.86
N LYS A 101 19.46 -0.36 10.04
CA LYS A 101 18.52 -0.44 11.16
C LYS A 101 18.12 0.97 11.62
N GLY A 102 16.93 1.09 12.19
CA GLY A 102 16.44 2.32 12.80
C GLY A 102 14.98 2.58 12.52
N ASP A 103 14.55 3.78 12.87
CA ASP A 103 13.18 4.23 12.72
C ASP A 103 13.03 5.06 11.44
N TYR A 104 11.91 4.85 10.75
CA TYR A 104 11.59 5.46 9.48
C TYR A 104 10.28 6.23 9.61
N GLU A 105 10.25 7.43 9.04
CA GLU A 105 9.11 8.35 9.11
C GLU A 105 8.02 8.00 8.09
N TYR A 106 8.43 7.50 6.92
CA TYR A 106 7.52 7.13 5.84
C TYR A 106 8.16 6.11 4.89
N LEU A 107 7.29 5.42 4.16
CA LEU A 107 7.60 4.69 2.94
C LEU A 107 6.79 5.31 1.80
N ARG A 108 7.38 5.40 0.60
CA ARG A 108 6.70 5.80 -0.62
C ARG A 108 6.90 4.72 -1.67
N LEU A 109 5.79 4.30 -2.30
CA LEU A 109 5.81 3.39 -3.44
C LEU A 109 5.98 4.22 -4.71
N ILE A 110 7.02 3.94 -5.49
CA ILE A 110 7.23 4.59 -6.78
C ILE A 110 6.54 3.73 -7.83
N VAL A 111 5.50 4.29 -8.45
CA VAL A 111 4.62 3.59 -9.40
C VAL A 111 4.63 4.29 -10.75
N ASN A 112 4.54 3.51 -11.82
CA ASN A 112 4.41 4.02 -13.19
C ASN A 112 2.92 4.11 -13.52
N ALA A 113 2.33 5.27 -13.27
CA ALA A 113 0.90 5.53 -13.37
C ALA A 113 0.67 6.98 -13.83
N ALA A 114 1.22 7.32 -14.99
CA ALA A 114 1.00 8.64 -15.60
C ALA A 114 -0.31 8.65 -16.39
N GLN A 115 -0.99 9.78 -16.42
CA GLN A 115 -2.24 9.94 -17.15
C GLN A 115 -2.05 9.65 -18.64
N GLY A 116 -2.94 8.84 -19.22
CA GLY A 116 -2.89 8.38 -20.61
C GLY A 116 -1.87 7.28 -20.93
N GLU A 117 -1.05 6.85 -19.96
CA GLU A 117 -0.09 5.75 -20.12
C GLU A 117 -0.69 4.44 -19.59
N PHE A 118 -0.27 3.30 -20.14
CA PHE A 118 -0.84 1.99 -19.84
C PHE A 118 0.12 1.07 -19.06
N ASP A 119 1.08 1.64 -18.33
CA ASP A 119 1.95 0.88 -17.42
C ASP A 119 1.15 0.33 -16.23
N SER A 120 0.27 1.16 -15.65
CA SER A 120 -0.74 0.74 -14.67
C SER A 120 -2.13 0.87 -15.28
N ILE A 121 -2.98 -0.15 -15.10
CA ILE A 121 -4.27 -0.27 -15.79
C ILE A 121 -5.37 -0.86 -14.91
N VAL A 122 -6.60 -0.48 -15.22
CA VAL A 122 -7.82 -1.17 -14.79
C VAL A 122 -8.40 -1.92 -15.99
N ILE A 123 -8.77 -3.19 -15.79
CA ILE A 123 -9.49 -3.98 -16.79
C ILE A 123 -10.91 -4.20 -16.25
N LEU A 124 -11.90 -3.69 -16.98
CA LEU A 124 -13.32 -3.84 -16.62
C LEU A 124 -13.81 -5.26 -16.89
N ASP A 125 -14.99 -5.61 -16.36
CA ASP A 125 -15.59 -6.94 -16.55
C ASP A 125 -15.91 -7.27 -18.03
N ASP A 126 -16.11 -6.23 -18.85
CA ASP A 126 -16.29 -6.37 -20.29
C ASP A 126 -14.97 -6.51 -21.08
N ASN A 127 -13.83 -6.60 -20.38
CA ASN A 127 -12.46 -6.63 -20.89
C ASN A 127 -11.98 -5.31 -21.53
N THR A 128 -12.65 -4.18 -21.29
CA THR A 128 -12.15 -2.86 -21.67
C THR A 128 -10.96 -2.48 -20.78
N TRP A 129 -9.91 -1.94 -21.40
CA TRP A 129 -8.70 -1.47 -20.70
C TRP A 129 -8.81 0.03 -20.49
N GLN A 130 -8.48 0.48 -19.29
CA GLN A 130 -8.43 1.89 -18.92
C GLN A 130 -7.09 2.17 -18.24
N SER A 131 -6.49 3.31 -18.55
CA SER A 131 -5.32 3.81 -17.83
C SER A 131 -5.68 4.05 -16.35
N LEU A 132 -4.74 3.69 -15.46
CA LEU A 132 -4.79 4.02 -14.05
C LEU A 132 -3.67 5.01 -13.76
N TYR A 133 -4.02 6.22 -13.33
CA TYR A 133 -3.04 7.27 -13.05
C TYR A 133 -3.06 7.72 -11.60
N VAL A 134 -1.90 8.17 -11.12
CA VAL A 134 -1.79 8.87 -9.84
C VAL A 134 -1.95 10.37 -10.11
N PRO A 135 -2.88 11.07 -9.43
CA PRO A 135 -3.09 12.50 -9.63
C PRO A 135 -1.82 13.36 -9.46
N ASP A 136 -1.79 14.48 -10.17
CA ASP A 136 -0.60 15.32 -10.38
C ASP A 136 0.06 15.91 -9.10
N ASN A 137 -0.63 15.90 -7.97
CA ASN A 137 -0.09 16.28 -6.65
C ASN A 137 0.85 15.21 -6.05
N GLU A 138 0.89 14.01 -6.64
CA GLU A 138 1.58 12.83 -6.11
C GLU A 138 2.61 12.22 -7.08
N LYS A 139 3.11 13.01 -8.04
CA LYS A 139 4.03 12.58 -9.12
C LYS A 139 5.29 11.80 -8.73
N ILE A 140 5.67 11.76 -7.45
CA ILE A 140 6.84 11.02 -6.96
C ILE A 140 6.46 9.59 -6.54
N GLY A 141 5.16 9.26 -6.51
CA GLY A 141 4.60 7.99 -6.06
C GLY A 141 3.73 8.15 -4.80
N LEU A 142 3.18 7.02 -4.35
CA LEU A 142 2.20 6.95 -3.27
C LEU A 142 2.90 6.98 -1.92
N LYS A 143 2.83 8.11 -1.22
CA LYS A 143 3.51 8.31 0.08
C LYS A 143 2.62 7.87 1.24
N ILE A 144 3.17 7.01 2.10
CA ILE A 144 2.49 6.50 3.29
C ILE A 144 3.14 7.11 4.53
N LEU A 145 2.43 8.03 5.19
CA LEU A 145 2.90 8.74 6.39
C LEU A 145 2.70 7.90 7.66
N GLN A 146 3.18 6.66 7.63
CA GLN A 146 3.13 5.75 8.76
C GLN A 146 4.55 5.35 9.15
N PRO A 147 4.99 5.68 10.38
CA PRO A 147 6.31 5.28 10.85
C PRO A 147 6.45 3.76 10.96
N PHE A 148 7.66 3.25 10.72
CA PHE A 148 8.01 1.84 10.91
C PHE A 148 9.46 1.69 11.36
N SER A 149 9.82 0.54 11.91
CA SER A 149 11.17 0.27 12.43
C SER A 149 11.80 -0.95 11.77
N ILE A 150 13.09 -0.84 11.44
CA ILE A 150 13.93 -1.96 11.02
C ILE A 150 14.82 -2.36 12.19
N ASN A 151 14.50 -3.51 12.78
CA ASN A 151 15.11 -3.97 14.02
C ASN A 151 16.39 -4.79 13.80
N SER A 152 17.38 -4.63 14.68
CA SER A 152 18.70 -5.30 14.59
C SER A 152 18.69 -6.83 14.79
N GLY A 153 17.56 -7.42 15.16
CA GLY A 153 17.46 -8.84 15.50
C GLY A 153 17.06 -9.75 14.34
N ARG A 154 16.31 -9.28 13.34
CA ARG A 154 15.66 -10.13 12.32
C ARG A 154 15.33 -9.35 11.03
N ASN A 155 15.00 -10.07 9.96
CA ASN A 155 14.50 -9.50 8.71
C ASN A 155 13.13 -8.84 8.96
N THR A 156 12.92 -7.67 8.37
CA THR A 156 11.66 -6.92 8.42
C THR A 156 10.86 -7.25 7.17
N HIS A 157 9.60 -7.67 7.37
CA HIS A 157 8.65 -7.90 6.28
C HIS A 157 7.46 -6.97 6.50
N LEU A 158 7.25 -6.08 5.54
CA LEU A 158 6.13 -5.15 5.52
C LEU A 158 5.22 -5.53 4.37
N THR A 159 3.92 -5.45 4.60
CA THR A 159 2.90 -5.54 3.57
C THR A 159 2.18 -4.19 3.50
N VAL A 160 2.16 -3.57 2.32
CA VAL A 160 1.36 -2.38 2.04
C VAL A 160 0.00 -2.82 1.53
N ASP A 161 -1.04 -2.40 2.22
CA ASP A 161 -2.43 -2.62 1.81
C ASP A 161 -2.94 -1.39 1.07
N PHE A 162 -3.49 -1.62 -0.12
CA PHE A 162 -3.94 -0.57 -1.03
C PHE A 162 -5.34 -0.05 -0.75
N ASP A 163 -6.18 -0.80 -0.03
CA ASP A 163 -7.62 -0.52 0.13
C ASP A 163 -8.24 0.00 -1.18
N LEU A 164 -8.19 -0.80 -2.26
CA LEU A 164 -8.54 -0.35 -3.61
C LEU A 164 -9.94 0.24 -3.70
N ARG A 165 -10.89 -0.25 -2.90
CA ARG A 165 -12.24 0.32 -2.83
C ARG A 165 -12.24 1.80 -2.45
N LYS A 166 -11.28 2.26 -1.64
CA LYS A 166 -11.09 3.69 -1.32
C LYS A 166 -10.17 4.41 -2.28
N SER A 167 -9.15 3.68 -2.74
CA SER A 167 -8.03 4.26 -3.47
C SER A 167 -8.30 4.44 -4.95
N VAL A 168 -9.10 3.57 -5.56
CA VAL A 168 -9.40 3.61 -7.00
C VAL A 168 -10.79 4.15 -7.27
N GLU A 169 -10.87 5.08 -8.20
CA GLU A 169 -12.11 5.72 -8.59
C GLU A 169 -12.05 6.13 -10.06
N LYS A 170 -13.19 6.11 -10.73
CA LYS A 170 -13.28 6.63 -12.10
C LYS A 170 -13.32 8.16 -12.07
N ASP A 171 -12.33 8.80 -12.69
CA ASP A 171 -12.39 10.24 -12.96
C ASP A 171 -13.32 10.47 -14.17
N VAL A 172 -14.49 11.03 -13.90
CA VAL A 172 -15.51 11.31 -14.93
C VAL A 172 -15.06 12.43 -15.88
N ALA A 173 -14.24 13.37 -15.42
CA ALA A 173 -13.78 14.49 -16.24
C ALA A 173 -12.71 14.03 -17.24
N GLU A 174 -11.79 13.19 -16.79
CA GLU A 174 -10.69 12.66 -17.62
C GLU A 174 -11.06 11.37 -18.37
N ALA A 175 -12.16 10.71 -17.99
CA ALA A 175 -12.59 9.42 -18.51
C ALA A 175 -11.53 8.31 -18.35
N GLU A 176 -10.75 8.39 -17.27
CA GLU A 176 -9.72 7.43 -16.85
C GLU A 176 -9.96 7.01 -15.39
N TYR A 177 -9.19 6.05 -14.87
CA TYR A 177 -9.21 5.72 -13.45
C TYR A 177 -8.07 6.42 -12.72
N GLN A 178 -8.37 6.98 -11.56
CA GLN A 178 -7.38 7.57 -10.67
C GLN A 178 -7.08 6.65 -9.48
N LEU A 179 -5.84 6.70 -9.02
CA LEU A 179 -5.35 6.04 -7.82
C LEU A 179 -5.00 7.12 -6.78
N ALA A 180 -5.96 7.42 -5.90
CA ALA A 180 -5.77 8.26 -4.73
C ALA A 180 -5.25 7.42 -3.55
N PRO A 181 -4.29 7.89 -2.74
CA PRO A 181 -3.64 7.07 -1.74
C PRO A 181 -4.53 6.86 -0.50
N SER A 182 -5.07 5.66 -0.34
CA SER A 182 -5.58 5.16 0.95
C SER A 182 -4.79 3.92 1.37
N LEU A 183 -3.51 4.12 1.65
CA LEU A 183 -2.57 3.04 1.90
C LEU A 183 -2.26 2.88 3.39
N ARG A 184 -2.04 1.64 3.84
CA ARG A 184 -1.47 1.35 5.17
C ARG A 184 -0.30 0.40 5.09
N ILE A 185 0.64 0.53 6.03
CA ILE A 185 1.75 -0.42 6.20
C ILE A 185 1.42 -1.34 7.36
N VAL A 186 1.59 -2.63 7.17
CA VAL A 186 1.43 -3.61 8.25
C VAL A 186 2.66 -4.49 8.31
N SER A 187 3.23 -4.63 9.50
CA SER A 187 4.29 -5.61 9.77
C SER A 187 3.65 -6.99 9.78
N ASP A 188 4.17 -7.93 8.99
CA ASP A 188 3.60 -9.29 8.91
C ASP A 188 3.57 -10.01 10.27
N ARG A 189 4.44 -9.62 11.21
CA ARG A 189 4.49 -10.18 12.58
C ARG A 189 3.42 -9.58 13.49
N GLU A 190 2.92 -8.41 13.12
CA GLU A 190 1.90 -7.67 13.87
C GLU A 190 0.57 -7.68 13.11
N ALA A 191 0.45 -8.58 12.12
CA ALA A 191 -0.74 -8.83 11.34
C ALA A 191 -1.51 -10.05 11.86
N GLY A 192 -2.83 -9.93 11.87
CA GLY A 192 -3.79 -11.02 11.95
C GLY A 192 -4.76 -10.98 10.77
N HIS A 193 -5.62 -11.99 10.69
CA HIS A 193 -6.62 -12.10 9.63
C HIS A 193 -7.99 -12.39 10.26
N VAL A 194 -9.06 -11.97 9.59
CA VAL A 194 -10.44 -12.28 9.96
C VAL A 194 -11.10 -12.90 8.76
N LYS A 195 -11.79 -14.02 8.94
CA LYS A 195 -12.57 -14.66 7.88
C LYS A 195 -13.84 -15.22 8.46
N GLY A 196 -14.81 -15.52 7.63
CA GLY A 196 -16.01 -16.17 8.10
C GLY A 196 -17.02 -16.38 7.00
N LEU A 197 -18.16 -16.90 7.43
CA LEU A 197 -19.32 -17.14 6.60
C LEU A 197 -20.36 -16.06 6.86
N VAL A 198 -21.09 -15.69 5.81
CA VAL A 198 -22.27 -14.84 5.89
C VAL A 198 -23.49 -15.71 5.61
N SER A 199 -24.45 -15.70 6.53
CA SER A 199 -25.66 -16.50 6.40
C SER A 199 -26.38 -16.23 5.07
N ASN A 200 -26.64 -17.29 4.30
CA ASN A 200 -27.40 -17.18 3.06
C ASN A 200 -28.76 -16.51 3.28
N THR A 201 -29.44 -16.79 4.41
CA THR A 201 -30.75 -16.19 4.70
C THR A 201 -30.62 -14.70 4.99
N LEU A 202 -29.54 -14.25 5.64
CA LEU A 202 -29.30 -12.82 5.88
C LEU A 202 -29.22 -12.07 4.55
N LEU A 203 -28.47 -12.62 3.58
CA LEU A 203 -28.31 -11.98 2.27
C LEU A 203 -29.59 -12.05 1.43
N THR A 204 -30.29 -13.19 1.40
CA THR A 204 -31.53 -13.34 0.61
C THR A 204 -32.70 -12.54 1.18
N ASP A 205 -32.87 -12.49 2.49
CA ASP A 205 -33.98 -11.76 3.14
C ASP A 205 -33.84 -10.23 2.95
N ASN A 206 -32.61 -9.75 2.75
CA ASN A 206 -32.30 -8.36 2.45
C ASN A 206 -32.13 -8.07 0.94
N ALA A 207 -32.38 -9.06 0.08
CA ALA A 207 -32.25 -8.95 -1.38
C ALA A 207 -30.86 -8.52 -1.89
N CYS A 208 -29.80 -8.94 -1.20
CA CYS A 208 -28.41 -8.64 -1.57
C CYS A 208 -27.83 -9.60 -2.63
N VAL A 209 -28.60 -10.60 -3.04
CA VAL A 209 -28.17 -11.67 -3.95
C VAL A 209 -29.10 -11.72 -5.15
N ASP A 210 -28.53 -11.88 -6.33
CA ASP A 210 -29.26 -12.05 -7.57
C ASP A 210 -29.76 -13.50 -7.77
N VAL A 211 -30.47 -13.73 -8.88
CA VAL A 211 -31.01 -15.06 -9.22
C VAL A 211 -29.94 -16.11 -9.54
N ASN A 212 -28.69 -15.70 -9.74
CA ASN A 212 -27.54 -16.55 -10.05
C ASN A 212 -26.60 -16.75 -8.84
N SER A 213 -27.01 -16.34 -7.64
CA SER A 213 -26.17 -16.37 -6.43
C SER A 213 -24.95 -15.44 -6.50
N GLN A 214 -25.00 -14.41 -7.35
CA GLN A 214 -24.04 -13.32 -7.37
C GLN A 214 -24.47 -12.25 -6.38
N THR A 215 -23.48 -11.57 -5.79
CA THR A 215 -23.70 -10.49 -4.83
C THR A 215 -22.60 -9.46 -4.96
N ASN A 216 -22.95 -8.19 -4.75
CA ASN A 216 -22.00 -7.10 -4.55
C ASN A 216 -21.85 -6.79 -3.05
N ALA A 217 -22.32 -7.69 -2.17
CA ALA A 217 -22.21 -7.49 -0.74
C ALA A 217 -20.74 -7.60 -0.32
N ALA A 218 -20.41 -6.84 0.73
CA ALA A 218 -19.07 -6.84 1.31
C ALA A 218 -19.15 -6.81 2.84
N VAL A 219 -18.06 -7.19 3.49
CA VAL A 219 -17.83 -6.92 4.90
C VAL A 219 -16.95 -5.69 5.01
N TYR A 220 -17.44 -4.68 5.71
CA TYR A 220 -16.68 -3.48 6.07
C TYR A 220 -16.21 -3.60 7.51
N LEU A 221 -14.93 -3.36 7.72
CA LEU A 221 -14.29 -3.38 9.02
C LEU A 221 -13.94 -1.96 9.43
N PHE A 222 -14.60 -1.44 10.46
CA PHE A 222 -14.36 -0.11 11.02
C PHE A 222 -13.48 -0.21 12.26
N SER A 223 -12.85 0.92 12.63
CA SER A 223 -12.40 1.13 14.01
C SER A 223 -13.54 0.79 14.98
N ALA A 224 -13.23 0.23 16.15
CA ALA A 224 -14.27 -0.18 17.09
C ALA A 224 -15.21 0.98 17.43
N PHE A 225 -16.50 0.77 17.17
CA PHE A 225 -17.54 1.77 17.39
C PHE A 225 -17.68 2.12 18.87
N SER A 226 -17.87 3.41 19.11
CA SER A 226 -18.36 3.93 20.38
C SER A 226 -19.87 3.70 20.53
N ASP A 227 -20.41 3.87 21.73
CA ASP A 227 -21.85 3.72 21.96
C ASP A 227 -22.66 4.70 21.10
N GLY A 228 -23.61 4.17 20.32
CA GLY A 228 -24.45 4.94 19.39
C GLY A 228 -23.81 5.32 18.06
N GLU A 229 -22.56 4.95 17.81
CA GLU A 229 -21.91 5.12 16.50
C GLU A 229 -22.49 4.11 15.50
N VAL A 230 -22.62 4.54 14.25
CA VAL A 230 -23.23 3.77 13.16
C VAL A 230 -22.28 3.78 11.95
N PRO A 231 -22.27 2.71 11.14
CA PRO A 231 -21.45 2.69 9.93
C PRO A 231 -21.88 3.77 8.94
N GLN A 232 -20.93 4.21 8.14
CA GLN A 232 -21.11 5.08 6.97
C GLN A 232 -20.46 4.45 5.73
N ASP A 233 -20.80 5.00 4.58
CA ASP A 233 -20.11 4.81 3.31
C ASP A 233 -18.68 5.37 3.32
N ILE A 234 -17.91 5.06 2.28
CA ILE A 234 -16.54 5.56 2.14
C ILE A 234 -16.58 6.99 1.64
N GLN A 235 -16.00 7.90 2.41
CA GLN A 235 -15.98 9.33 2.10
C GLN A 235 -14.56 9.94 2.19
N ARG A 236 -13.53 9.09 2.22
CA ARG A 236 -12.11 9.44 2.41
C ARG A 236 -11.86 10.24 3.70
N ASN A 237 -12.50 9.82 4.79
CA ASN A 237 -12.36 10.44 6.11
C ASN A 237 -12.01 9.42 7.21
N GLU A 238 -11.84 9.90 8.45
CA GLU A 238 -11.40 9.07 9.58
C GLU A 238 -12.44 8.05 10.08
N PHE A 239 -13.70 8.18 9.65
CA PHE A 239 -14.80 7.27 9.99
C PHE A 239 -15.02 6.17 8.95
N ASP A 240 -14.25 6.18 7.85
CA ASP A 240 -14.32 5.14 6.84
C ASP A 240 -13.88 3.77 7.39
N PRO A 241 -14.37 2.66 6.80
CA PRO A 241 -13.95 1.32 7.19
C PRO A 241 -12.44 1.18 7.00
N VAL A 242 -11.67 0.79 8.01
CA VAL A 242 -10.22 0.59 7.88
C VAL A 242 -9.85 -0.50 6.86
N SER A 243 -10.75 -1.43 6.55
CA SER A 243 -10.54 -2.53 5.60
C SER A 243 -11.89 -3.00 5.06
N SER A 244 -11.90 -3.60 3.88
CA SER A 244 -13.11 -4.20 3.30
C SER A 244 -12.81 -5.55 2.64
N ALA A 245 -13.83 -6.38 2.44
CA ALA A 245 -13.72 -7.66 1.74
C ALA A 245 -15.03 -8.01 1.04
N ASN A 246 -14.96 -8.48 -0.20
CA ASN A 246 -16.14 -8.97 -0.91
C ASN A 246 -16.62 -10.25 -0.26
N ILE A 247 -17.93 -10.42 -0.30
CA ILE A 247 -18.56 -11.66 0.05
C ILE A 247 -18.62 -12.49 -1.23
N GLU A 248 -17.93 -13.62 -1.24
CA GLU A 248 -17.83 -14.51 -2.38
C GLU A 248 -18.67 -15.76 -2.18
N PHE A 249 -19.29 -16.26 -3.25
CA PHE A 249 -20.07 -17.49 -3.23
C PHE A 249 -19.20 -18.69 -3.59
N ASP A 250 -19.04 -19.63 -2.66
CA ASP A 250 -18.38 -20.90 -2.95
C ASP A 250 -19.39 -21.89 -3.57
N THR A 251 -19.25 -22.14 -4.87
CA THR A 251 -20.11 -23.07 -5.62
C THR A 251 -20.01 -24.53 -5.16
N GLN A 252 -18.96 -24.91 -4.42
CA GLN A 252 -18.78 -26.27 -3.90
C GLN A 252 -19.52 -26.48 -2.59
N THR A 253 -19.50 -25.49 -1.69
CA THR A 253 -20.15 -25.58 -0.37
C THR A 253 -21.56 -24.99 -0.39
N GLY A 254 -21.85 -24.07 -1.30
CA GLY A 254 -23.07 -23.27 -1.34
C GLY A 254 -23.11 -22.17 -0.27
N GLU A 255 -21.95 -21.79 0.28
CA GLU A 255 -21.82 -20.81 1.35
C GLU A 255 -21.22 -19.50 0.82
N TYR A 256 -21.61 -18.39 1.44
CA TYR A 256 -20.97 -17.10 1.22
C TYR A 256 -19.86 -16.90 2.25
N TYR A 257 -18.65 -16.55 1.80
CA TYR A 257 -17.48 -16.37 2.66
C TYR A 257 -16.78 -15.04 2.36
N TYR A 258 -15.96 -14.60 3.31
CA TYR A 258 -15.11 -13.42 3.15
C TYR A 258 -13.79 -13.60 3.92
N GLU A 259 -12.76 -12.85 3.53
CA GLU A 259 -11.49 -12.79 4.25
C GLU A 259 -10.91 -11.37 4.22
N LEU A 260 -10.60 -10.84 5.40
CA LEU A 260 -9.87 -9.61 5.65
C LEU A 260 -8.47 -9.98 6.15
N GLY A 261 -7.43 -9.57 5.44
CA GLY A 261 -6.06 -9.85 5.83
C GLY A 261 -5.26 -8.64 6.28
N PHE A 262 -4.06 -8.92 6.80
CA PHE A 262 -3.09 -7.91 7.20
C PHE A 262 -3.67 -6.85 8.14
N LEU A 263 -4.50 -7.28 9.09
CA LEU A 263 -5.07 -6.37 10.08
C LEU A 263 -4.12 -6.24 11.27
N PRO A 264 -3.85 -5.02 11.78
CA PRO A 264 -3.12 -4.85 13.02
C PRO A 264 -3.70 -5.72 14.14
N ARG A 265 -2.85 -6.55 14.73
CA ARG A 265 -3.24 -7.42 15.84
C ARG A 265 -3.50 -6.62 17.11
N ASP A 266 -4.25 -7.21 18.04
CA ASP A 266 -4.55 -6.64 19.36
C ASP A 266 -5.29 -5.29 19.29
N VAL A 267 -5.83 -4.94 18.12
CA VAL A 267 -6.71 -3.78 17.89
C VAL A 267 -8.14 -4.27 17.73
N SER A 268 -9.08 -3.65 18.44
CA SER A 268 -10.49 -3.97 18.31
C SER A 268 -11.14 -3.23 17.15
N TYR A 269 -12.00 -3.92 16.42
CA TYR A 269 -12.73 -3.42 15.27
C TYR A 269 -14.22 -3.77 15.35
N SER A 270 -15.01 -3.07 14.55
CA SER A 270 -16.44 -3.31 14.33
C SER A 270 -16.65 -3.72 12.88
N ALA A 271 -17.10 -4.95 12.66
CA ALA A 271 -17.40 -5.49 11.35
C ALA A 271 -18.91 -5.46 11.07
N VAL A 272 -19.27 -5.12 9.84
CA VAL A 272 -20.67 -5.00 9.38
C VAL A 272 -20.77 -5.43 7.92
N VAL A 273 -21.91 -6.01 7.55
CA VAL A 273 -22.20 -6.39 6.16
C VAL A 273 -22.89 -5.22 5.46
N VAL A 274 -22.37 -4.84 4.29
CA VAL A 274 -23.04 -3.95 3.34
C VAL A 274 -23.65 -4.79 2.22
N CYS A 275 -24.90 -4.51 1.88
CA CYS A 275 -25.69 -5.29 0.92
C CYS A 275 -25.23 -5.11 -0.54
N ASP A 276 -24.79 -3.91 -0.88
CA ASP A 276 -24.26 -3.56 -2.20
C ASP A 276 -23.14 -2.53 -2.03
N ALA A 277 -21.89 -3.00 -2.06
CA ALA A 277 -20.70 -2.16 -1.99
C ALA A 277 -20.34 -1.54 -3.34
N SER A 278 -20.91 -2.03 -4.45
CA SER A 278 -20.57 -1.56 -5.80
C SER A 278 -21.03 -0.14 -6.10
N ILE A 279 -21.96 0.38 -5.28
CA ILE A 279 -22.47 1.75 -5.38
C ILE A 279 -21.70 2.74 -4.50
N ASP A 280 -20.77 2.26 -3.66
CA ASP A 280 -19.99 3.08 -2.74
C ASP A 280 -18.90 3.85 -3.50
N THR A 281 -19.06 5.16 -3.63
CA THR A 281 -18.16 6.02 -4.39
C THR A 281 -17.37 6.92 -3.44
N PRO A 282 -16.03 6.78 -3.36
CA PRO A 282 -15.23 7.51 -2.36
C PRO A 282 -15.30 9.04 -2.40
N SER A 283 -15.74 9.64 -3.51
CA SER A 283 -15.92 11.09 -3.65
C SER A 283 -17.35 11.59 -3.44
N ALA A 284 -18.31 10.70 -3.17
CA ALA A 284 -19.71 11.02 -2.98
C ALA A 284 -20.21 10.56 -1.60
N VAL A 285 -21.43 10.97 -1.27
CA VAL A 285 -22.16 10.41 -0.12
C VAL A 285 -23.21 9.48 -0.68
N ASP A 286 -23.10 8.20 -0.37
CA ASP A 286 -23.94 7.13 -0.88
C ASP A 286 -24.80 6.52 0.22
N ALA A 287 -26.06 6.25 -0.11
CA ALA A 287 -27.01 5.64 0.81
C ALA A 287 -26.84 4.11 0.82
N LEU A 288 -25.83 3.62 1.54
CA LEU A 288 -25.59 2.18 1.68
C LEU A 288 -26.58 1.51 2.63
N ILE A 289 -26.89 0.26 2.33
CA ILE A 289 -27.71 -0.61 3.18
C ILE A 289 -26.79 -1.53 3.97
N PHE A 290 -26.64 -1.24 5.25
CA PHE A 290 -25.97 -2.12 6.21
C PHE A 290 -26.96 -3.10 6.83
N ILE A 291 -26.60 -4.37 6.90
CA ILE A 291 -27.48 -5.47 7.33
C ILE A 291 -26.85 -6.29 8.45
N GLY A 292 -27.71 -6.97 9.21
CA GLY A 292 -27.30 -7.83 10.32
C GLY A 292 -26.86 -7.06 11.56
N GLU A 293 -26.29 -7.78 12.53
CA GLU A 293 -25.72 -7.19 13.73
C GLU A 293 -24.27 -6.77 13.48
N THR A 294 -23.87 -5.59 13.95
CA THR A 294 -22.46 -5.24 14.04
C THR A 294 -21.73 -6.23 14.96
N LYS A 295 -20.64 -6.82 14.47
CA LYS A 295 -19.84 -7.78 15.24
C LYS A 295 -18.51 -7.15 15.64
N GLY A 296 -18.12 -7.31 16.91
CA GLY A 296 -16.79 -6.92 17.37
C GLY A 296 -15.76 -8.01 17.08
N VAL A 297 -14.55 -7.63 16.68
CA VAL A 297 -13.44 -8.57 16.46
C VAL A 297 -12.09 -7.93 16.81
N THR A 298 -11.17 -8.74 17.33
CA THR A 298 -9.80 -8.31 17.66
C THR A 298 -8.82 -9.30 17.02
N PRO A 299 -8.19 -9.01 15.88
CA PRO A 299 -7.23 -9.88 15.21
C PRO A 299 -6.09 -10.27 16.15
N ILE A 300 -5.61 -11.50 16.01
CA ILE A 300 -4.48 -12.03 16.80
C ILE A 300 -3.36 -12.45 15.84
N GLU A 301 -2.12 -12.37 16.32
CA GLU A 301 -0.92 -12.62 15.52
C GLU A 301 -1.00 -13.96 14.76
N THR A 302 -0.79 -13.91 13.43
CA THR A 302 -0.59 -15.09 12.56
C THR A 302 -1.75 -16.10 12.52
N LEU A 303 -2.93 -15.74 13.03
CA LEU A 303 -4.12 -16.58 12.97
C LEU A 303 -5.26 -15.87 12.24
N SER A 304 -6.08 -16.67 11.57
CA SER A 304 -7.38 -16.23 11.10
C SER A 304 -8.41 -16.42 12.22
N ILE A 305 -9.08 -15.35 12.61
CA ILE A 305 -10.23 -15.42 13.52
C ILE A 305 -11.48 -15.66 12.68
N GLU A 306 -12.31 -16.60 13.13
CA GLU A 306 -13.61 -16.85 12.54
C GLU A 306 -14.64 -15.85 13.07
N LEU A 307 -15.32 -15.15 12.16
CA LEU A 307 -16.37 -14.19 12.48
C LEU A 307 -17.54 -14.38 11.50
N ASN A 308 -18.63 -14.99 11.96
CA ASN A 308 -19.78 -15.28 11.12
C ASN A 308 -20.90 -14.26 11.33
N PHE A 309 -21.63 -13.96 10.25
CA PHE A 309 -22.78 -13.05 10.23
C PHE A 309 -24.11 -13.80 10.05
#